data_AF-A0A257QCJ9-F1
#
_entry.id   AF-A0A257QCJ9-F1
#
_cell.length_a   1.000
_cell.length_b   1.000
_cell.length_c   1.000
_cell.angle_alpha   90.00
_cell.angle_beta   90.00
_cell.angle_gamma   90.00
#
_symmetry.space_group_name_H-M   'P 1'
#
loop_
_entity.id
_entity.type
_entity.pdbx_description
1 polymer ?
#
loop_
_entity_poly.entity_id
_entity_poly.type
_entity_poly.pdbx_seq_one_letter_code
_entity_poly.pdbx_strand_id
1 'polypeptide(L)'
;MTTTINTPHHFDTLSFGAPLPQGWDMARRLRHQGFCLASAEELTAHAIIAVESCQAAVRLWDDLPADQYLKDGGHYRSRRHGSFIQTLSPLTNQPALTEVPYRPHWQPTAYNALHGGMLRHFEALTPALCQLACWNPLLTGLGQLFAQIKPTQQWFIEAHQFRIDTQGGVGRPTP
;
A
#
# COMPACT_ATOMS: atom_id res chain seq x y z
N MET A 1 11.03 7.75 -32.16
CA MET A 1 9.56 7.80 -32.11
C MET A 1 9.17 7.83 -30.64
N THR A 2 8.90 9.02 -30.12
CA THR A 2 8.48 9.26 -28.74
C THR A 2 7.01 8.90 -28.63
N THR A 3 6.72 7.79 -27.98
CA THR A 3 5.35 7.39 -27.66
C THR A 3 4.84 8.31 -26.56
N THR A 4 4.06 9.32 -26.92
CA THR A 4 3.29 10.13 -25.98
C THR A 4 2.30 9.21 -25.28
N ILE A 5 2.54 8.95 -23.99
CA ILE A 5 1.54 8.31 -23.13
C ILE A 5 0.41 9.32 -23.02
N ASN A 6 -0.71 9.03 -23.67
CA ASN A 6 -1.89 9.86 -23.65
C ASN A 6 -2.48 9.78 -22.24
N THR A 7 -2.23 10.75 -21.38
CA THR A 7 -2.78 10.80 -20.02
C THR A 7 -4.29 11.00 -20.15
N PRO A 8 -5.14 10.02 -19.81
CA PRO A 8 -6.58 10.19 -19.95
C PRO A 8 -7.06 11.31 -19.01
N HIS A 9 -7.89 12.22 -19.53
CA HIS A 9 -8.53 13.35 -18.84
C HIS A 9 -9.54 12.94 -17.73
N HIS A 10 -9.37 11.78 -17.10
CA HIS A 10 -10.33 11.17 -16.18
C HIS A 10 -9.85 11.04 -14.72
N PHE A 11 -8.70 11.60 -14.36
CA PHE A 11 -8.20 11.50 -12.98
C PHE A 11 -8.77 12.53 -11.99
N ASP A 12 -9.56 13.52 -12.45
CA ASP A 12 -10.22 14.51 -11.59
C ASP A 12 -11.39 13.93 -10.77
N THR A 13 -11.83 12.72 -11.12
CA THR A 13 -12.93 12.01 -10.47
C THR A 13 -12.50 10.60 -10.11
N LEU A 14 -12.83 10.17 -8.89
CA LEU A 14 -12.62 8.80 -8.45
C LEU A 14 -13.43 7.83 -9.31
N SER A 15 -13.05 6.55 -9.32
CA SER A 15 -13.75 5.50 -10.06
C SER A 15 -15.23 5.32 -9.66
N PHE A 16 -15.65 5.90 -8.53
CA PHE A 16 -17.05 5.99 -8.08
C PHE A 16 -17.67 7.39 -8.26
N GLY A 17 -17.09 8.25 -9.09
CA GLY A 17 -17.65 9.53 -9.55
C GLY A 17 -17.51 10.72 -8.59
N ALA A 18 -16.91 10.53 -7.40
CA ALA A 18 -16.68 11.63 -6.48
C ALA A 18 -15.50 12.50 -6.95
N PRO A 19 -15.64 13.84 -6.98
CA PRO A 19 -14.56 14.73 -7.37
C PRO A 19 -13.45 14.72 -6.32
N LEU A 20 -12.21 14.91 -6.77
CA LEU A 20 -11.10 15.09 -5.85
C LEU A 20 -11.24 16.42 -5.06
N PRO A 21 -10.95 16.44 -3.75
CA PRO A 21 -11.09 17.66 -2.94
C PRO A 21 -10.09 18.74 -3.37
N GLN A 22 -10.56 19.93 -3.72
CA GLN A 22 -9.69 21.05 -4.11
C GLN A 22 -9.21 21.89 -2.90
N GLY A 23 -8.05 22.54 -3.06
CA GLY A 23 -7.58 23.64 -2.21
C GLY A 23 -6.69 23.28 -1.02
N TRP A 24 -6.82 22.09 -0.43
CA TRP A 24 -5.96 21.65 0.68
C TRP A 24 -4.99 20.56 0.24
N ASP A 25 -3.74 20.64 0.70
CA ASP A 25 -2.78 19.55 0.54
C ASP A 25 -3.21 18.29 1.31
N MET A 26 -2.56 17.16 0.99
CA MET A 26 -2.87 15.87 1.60
C MET A 26 -2.77 15.88 3.14
N ALA A 27 -1.77 16.57 3.71
CA ALA A 27 -1.57 16.60 5.15
C ALA A 27 -2.70 17.35 5.85
N ARG A 28 -3.14 18.48 5.30
CA ARG A 28 -4.25 19.28 5.82
C ARG A 28 -5.58 18.53 5.70
N ARG A 29 -5.83 17.84 4.58
CA ARG A 29 -7.00 16.95 4.43
C ARG A 29 -7.00 15.87 5.51
N LEU A 30 -5.89 15.16 5.70
CA LEU A 30 -5.75 14.14 6.76
C LEU A 30 -6.01 14.71 8.17
N ARG A 31 -5.43 15.87 8.53
CA ARG A 31 -5.65 16.48 9.85
C ARG A 31 -7.11 16.86 10.10
N HIS A 32 -7.79 17.34 9.07
CA HIS A 32 -9.15 17.87 9.23
C HIS A 32 -10.21 16.78 9.31
N GLN A 33 -10.12 15.73 8.48
CA GLN A 33 -11.21 14.75 8.33
C GLN A 33 -10.78 13.29 8.56
N GLY A 34 -9.51 13.03 8.85
CA GLY A 34 -8.99 11.68 9.14
C GLY A 34 -8.74 10.80 7.92
N PHE A 35 -9.03 11.26 6.70
CA PHE A 35 -8.73 10.57 5.45
C PHE A 35 -8.38 11.55 4.33
N CYS A 36 -7.66 11.08 3.32
CA CYS A 36 -7.33 11.85 2.12
C CYS A 36 -7.43 10.97 0.88
N LEU A 37 -8.20 11.42 -0.10
CA LEU A 37 -8.18 10.88 -1.46
C LEU A 37 -7.11 11.66 -2.22
N ALA A 38 -6.20 10.96 -2.88
CA ALA A 38 -5.12 11.54 -3.65
C ALA A 38 -5.14 10.99 -5.07
N SER A 39 -4.95 11.84 -6.07
CA SER A 39 -4.73 11.39 -7.44
C SER A 39 -3.39 10.63 -7.55
N ALA A 40 -3.20 9.91 -8.66
CA ALA A 40 -1.92 9.28 -8.95
C ALA A 40 -0.80 10.33 -8.99
N GLU A 41 -1.06 11.47 -9.64
CA GLU A 41 -0.14 12.60 -9.78
C GLU A 41 0.20 13.23 -8.43
N GLU A 42 -0.78 13.50 -7.56
CA GLU A 42 -0.56 14.04 -6.21
C GLU A 42 0.33 13.10 -5.39
N LEU A 43 0.04 11.80 -5.41
CA LEU A 43 0.80 10.80 -4.67
C LEU A 43 2.23 10.69 -5.20
N THR A 44 2.41 10.59 -6.52
CA THR A 44 3.73 10.44 -7.12
C THR A 44 4.57 11.70 -6.98
N ALA A 45 3.96 12.89 -7.03
CA ALA A 45 4.66 14.15 -6.77
C ALA A 45 5.13 14.23 -5.32
N HIS A 46 4.27 13.89 -4.36
CA HIS A 46 4.62 13.89 -2.94
C HIS A 46 5.71 12.87 -2.60
N ALA A 47 5.58 11.65 -3.13
CA ALA A 47 6.53 10.57 -2.89
C ALA A 47 7.77 10.61 -3.79
N ILE A 48 7.86 11.59 -4.71
CA ILE A 48 8.97 11.75 -5.68
C ILE A 48 9.17 10.46 -6.49
N ILE A 49 8.10 9.95 -7.09
CA ILE A 49 8.07 8.73 -7.89
C ILE A 49 7.94 9.11 -9.37
N ALA A 50 8.81 8.53 -10.22
CA ALA A 50 8.58 8.49 -11.65
C ALA A 50 7.51 7.42 -11.97
N VAL A 51 6.38 7.81 -12.57
CA VAL A 51 5.23 6.93 -12.80
C VAL A 51 5.62 5.66 -13.57
N GLU A 52 6.53 5.80 -14.53
CA GLU A 52 7.00 4.71 -15.39
C GLU A 52 7.71 3.61 -14.59
N SER A 53 8.32 3.97 -13.44
CA SER A 53 8.96 3.00 -12.55
C SER A 53 7.97 2.06 -11.85
N CYS A 54 6.68 2.40 -11.86
CA CYS A 54 5.60 1.55 -11.34
C CYS A 54 5.15 0.49 -12.34
N GLN A 55 5.44 0.64 -13.64
CA GLN A 55 4.84 -0.20 -14.69
C GLN A 55 5.14 -1.69 -14.51
N ALA A 56 6.34 -2.02 -14.03
CA ALA A 56 6.75 -3.40 -13.79
C ALA A 56 5.97 -4.07 -12.66
N ALA A 57 5.39 -3.29 -11.73
CA ALA A 57 4.58 -3.79 -10.64
C ALA A 57 3.36 -4.56 -11.13
N VAL A 58 2.73 -4.13 -12.23
CA VAL A 58 1.43 -4.68 -12.71
C VAL A 58 1.45 -6.21 -12.84
N ARG A 59 2.52 -6.77 -13.42
CA ARG A 59 2.64 -8.22 -13.64
C ARG A 59 2.88 -9.01 -12.34
N LEU A 60 3.41 -8.35 -11.31
CA LEU A 60 3.69 -8.99 -10.02
C LEU A 60 2.40 -9.32 -9.24
N TRP A 61 1.25 -8.81 -9.67
CA TRP A 61 -0.06 -9.23 -9.14
C TRP A 61 -0.60 -10.50 -9.82
N ASP A 62 -0.03 -10.93 -10.94
CA ASP A 62 -0.46 -12.13 -11.66
C ASP A 62 0.04 -13.43 -11.04
N ASP A 63 1.11 -13.37 -10.24
CA ASP A 63 1.76 -14.50 -9.58
C ASP A 63 1.64 -14.43 -8.04
N LEU A 64 0.44 -14.05 -7.57
CA LEU A 64 0.14 -14.06 -6.15
C LEU A 64 -0.35 -15.44 -5.70
N PRO A 65 0.24 -16.01 -4.63
CA PRO A 65 -0.21 -17.28 -4.07
C PRO A 65 -1.55 -17.10 -3.34
N ALA A 66 -2.35 -18.17 -3.32
CA ALA A 66 -3.65 -18.17 -2.67
C ALA A 66 -3.54 -17.88 -1.16
N ASP A 67 -4.49 -17.12 -0.63
CA ASP A 67 -4.63 -16.87 0.81
C ASP A 67 -5.20 -18.11 1.51
N GLN A 68 -4.35 -18.85 2.23
CA GLN A 68 -4.71 -20.06 2.95
C GLN A 68 -5.55 -19.82 4.22
N TYR A 69 -5.78 -18.57 4.59
CA TYR A 69 -6.51 -18.20 5.81
C TYR A 69 -7.95 -17.73 5.54
N LEU A 70 -8.47 -17.96 4.33
CA LEU A 70 -9.89 -17.79 4.02
C LEU A 70 -10.72 -18.87 4.75
N LYS A 71 -11.60 -18.43 5.66
CA LYS A 71 -12.43 -19.34 6.49
C LYS A 71 -13.66 -19.89 5.77
N ASP A 72 -14.05 -19.28 4.66
CA ASP A 72 -15.24 -19.65 3.88
C ASP A 72 -14.94 -20.66 2.76
N GLY A 73 -13.71 -21.18 2.70
CA GLY A 73 -13.27 -22.09 1.64
C GLY A 73 -13.15 -21.42 0.27
N GLY A 74 -13.24 -20.08 0.22
CA GLY A 74 -13.06 -19.33 -1.02
C GLY A 74 -11.62 -19.39 -1.51
N HIS A 75 -11.44 -19.26 -2.83
CA HIS A 75 -10.13 -19.08 -3.48
C HIS A 75 -10.01 -17.68 -4.11
N TYR A 76 -10.85 -16.74 -3.66
CA TYR A 76 -10.99 -15.43 -4.26
C TYR A 76 -9.89 -14.45 -3.89
N ARG A 77 -9.00 -14.78 -2.94
CA ARG A 77 -7.96 -13.85 -2.47
C ARG A 77 -6.59 -14.49 -2.61
N SER A 78 -5.69 -13.80 -3.31
CA SER A 78 -4.28 -14.13 -3.38
C SER A 78 -3.46 -12.99 -2.78
N ARG A 79 -2.39 -13.31 -2.04
CA ARG A 79 -1.65 -12.29 -1.31
C ARG A 79 -0.21 -12.63 -0.98
N ARG A 80 0.57 -11.57 -0.78
CA ARG A 80 1.90 -11.61 -0.16
C ARG A 80 2.00 -10.56 0.95
N HIS A 81 2.99 -10.69 1.83
CA HIS A 81 3.22 -9.81 2.97
C HIS A 81 4.71 -9.55 3.19
N GLY A 82 5.03 -8.34 3.64
CA GLY A 82 6.38 -7.95 4.01
C GLY A 82 6.35 -6.90 5.12
N SER A 83 7.47 -6.74 5.81
CA SER A 83 7.59 -5.81 6.93
C SER A 83 8.82 -4.94 6.78
N PHE A 84 8.69 -3.67 7.16
CA PHE A 84 9.76 -2.67 7.05
C PHE A 84 9.80 -1.81 8.30
N ILE A 85 10.96 -1.22 8.56
CA ILE A 85 11.12 -0.11 9.51
C ILE A 85 11.55 1.11 8.71
N GLN A 86 10.81 2.21 8.89
CA GLN A 86 11.22 3.50 8.38
C GLN A 86 11.73 4.38 9.51
N THR A 87 12.90 4.97 9.35
CA THR A 87 13.44 6.01 10.23
C THR A 87 13.22 7.37 9.55
N LEU A 88 12.59 8.32 10.24
CA LEU A 88 12.20 9.61 9.63
C LEU A 88 13.39 10.58 9.47
N SER A 89 14.35 10.51 10.39
CA SER A 89 15.58 11.32 10.39
C SER A 89 16.80 10.40 10.52
N PRO A 90 17.11 9.58 9.50
CA PRO A 90 18.25 8.68 9.56
C PRO A 90 19.56 9.49 9.54
N LEU A 91 20.60 8.94 10.18
CA LEU A 91 21.96 9.46 10.00
C LEU A 91 22.39 9.27 8.53
N THR A 92 23.34 10.09 8.04
CA THR A 92 23.80 10.09 6.64
C THR A 92 24.17 8.71 6.07
N ASN A 93 24.60 7.79 6.94
CA ASN A 93 25.04 6.44 6.56
C ASN A 93 24.00 5.34 6.88
N GLN A 94 22.76 5.71 7.20
CA GLN A 94 21.68 4.76 7.50
C GLN A 94 20.57 4.88 6.46
N PRO A 95 20.00 3.76 6.00
CA PRO A 95 18.86 3.80 5.10
C PRO A 95 17.63 4.37 5.83
N ALA A 96 16.83 5.16 5.12
CA ALA A 96 15.55 5.65 5.63
C ALA A 96 14.51 4.53 5.77
N LEU A 97 14.65 3.45 5.00
CA LEU A 97 13.75 2.31 5.01
C LEU A 97 14.56 1.01 4.97
N THR A 98 14.25 0.10 5.89
CA THR A 98 14.90 -1.21 6.00
C THR A 98 13.85 -2.30 5.97
N GLU A 99 13.99 -3.27 5.06
CA GLU A 99 13.23 -4.52 5.13
C GLU A 99 13.71 -5.33 6.34
N VAL A 100 12.77 -5.84 7.13
CA VAL A 100 13.10 -6.65 8.31
C VAL A 100 12.86 -8.13 8.03
N PRO A 101 13.46 -9.06 8.81
CA PRO A 101 13.16 -10.47 8.69
C PRO A 101 11.67 -10.75 8.69
N TYR A 102 11.24 -11.68 7.84
CA TYR A 102 9.85 -12.06 7.72
C TYR A 102 9.25 -12.40 9.09
N ARG A 103 8.04 -11.89 9.33
CA ARG A 103 7.24 -12.22 10.52
C ARG A 103 5.79 -12.44 10.11
N PRO A 104 5.05 -13.35 10.77
CA PRO A 104 3.64 -13.51 10.51
C PRO A 104 2.88 -12.22 10.81
N HIS A 105 1.82 -11.99 10.05
CA HIS A 105 0.88 -10.92 10.34
C HIS A 105 0.00 -11.30 11.54
N TRP A 106 -0.12 -10.39 12.51
CA TRP A 106 -0.95 -10.58 13.69
C TRP A 106 -1.93 -9.42 13.85
N GLN A 107 -3.19 -9.75 14.15
CA GLN A 107 -4.18 -8.77 14.56
C GLN A 107 -4.77 -9.21 15.90
N PRO A 108 -4.88 -8.31 16.90
CA PRO A 108 -5.57 -8.62 18.14
C PRO A 108 -7.05 -8.91 17.88
N THR A 109 -7.68 -9.74 18.72
CA THR A 109 -9.13 -9.93 18.72
C THR A 109 -9.88 -8.62 19.00
N ALA A 110 -9.28 -7.69 19.74
CA ALA A 110 -9.85 -6.36 19.98
C ALA A 110 -9.98 -5.50 18.70
N TYR A 111 -9.15 -5.74 17.68
CA TYR A 111 -9.20 -5.01 16.39
C TYR A 111 -9.88 -5.81 15.28
N ASN A 112 -9.83 -7.13 15.36
CA ASN A 112 -10.49 -8.04 14.43
C ASN A 112 -11.17 -9.14 15.23
N ALA A 113 -12.41 -8.90 15.69
CA ALA A 113 -13.12 -9.85 16.53
C ALA A 113 -13.36 -11.20 15.84
N LEU A 114 -13.49 -11.20 14.52
CA LEU A 114 -13.82 -12.39 13.71
C LEU A 114 -12.61 -13.25 13.38
N HIS A 115 -11.43 -12.63 13.25
CA HIS A 115 -10.24 -13.31 12.74
C HIS A 115 -8.95 -13.02 13.53
N GLY A 116 -8.97 -12.16 14.55
CA GLY A 116 -7.80 -11.83 15.36
C GLY A 116 -7.36 -12.96 16.29
N GLY A 117 -6.24 -12.77 16.99
CA GLY A 117 -5.66 -13.76 17.92
C GLY A 117 -4.87 -14.88 17.24
N MET A 118 -4.66 -14.81 15.93
CA MET A 118 -3.94 -15.83 15.14
C MET A 118 -2.75 -15.21 14.41
N LEU A 119 -1.63 -15.93 14.40
CA LEU A 119 -0.48 -15.64 13.56
C LEU A 119 -0.76 -16.15 12.15
N ARG A 120 -0.70 -15.26 11.15
CA ARG A 120 -0.93 -15.60 9.75
C ARG A 120 0.37 -15.55 8.98
N HIS A 121 0.83 -16.72 8.55
CA HIS A 121 2.02 -16.88 7.74
C HIS A 121 1.65 -16.77 6.26
N PHE A 122 1.69 -15.55 5.72
CA PHE A 122 1.53 -15.33 4.27
C PHE A 122 2.87 -15.44 3.54
N GLU A 123 2.83 -15.74 2.26
CA GLU A 123 4.05 -15.73 1.43
C GLU A 123 4.71 -14.35 1.42
N ALA A 124 6.05 -14.33 1.43
CA ALA A 124 6.81 -13.08 1.45
C ALA A 124 6.60 -12.27 0.16
N LEU A 125 6.75 -10.94 0.24
CA LEU A 125 6.88 -10.10 -0.95
C LEU A 125 8.09 -10.56 -1.79
N THR A 126 7.98 -10.43 -3.10
CA THR A 126 9.09 -10.83 -3.98
C THR A 126 10.19 -9.76 -3.96
N PRO A 127 11.47 -10.15 -4.07
CA PRO A 127 12.55 -9.18 -4.24
C PRO A 127 12.32 -8.25 -5.44
N ALA A 128 11.73 -8.78 -6.52
CA ALA A 128 11.38 -8.01 -7.71
C ALA A 128 10.45 -6.83 -7.41
N LEU A 129 9.48 -6.98 -6.49
CA LEU A 129 8.62 -5.89 -6.05
C LEU A 129 9.38 -4.90 -5.18
N CYS A 130 10.10 -5.40 -4.18
CA CYS A 130 10.82 -4.56 -3.21
C CYS A 130 11.96 -3.75 -3.85
N GLN A 131 12.50 -4.20 -4.99
CA GLN A 131 13.58 -3.54 -5.73
C GLN A 131 13.09 -2.56 -6.80
N LEU A 132 11.78 -2.42 -7.02
CA LEU A 132 11.26 -1.40 -7.93
C LEU A 132 11.66 0.00 -7.46
N ALA A 133 12.05 0.87 -8.40
CA ALA A 133 12.49 2.21 -8.05
C ALA A 133 11.39 3.06 -7.39
N CYS A 134 10.11 2.74 -7.61
CA CYS A 134 8.98 3.36 -6.91
C CYS A 134 8.74 2.84 -5.48
N TRP A 135 9.26 1.66 -5.12
CA TRP A 135 8.88 0.98 -3.86
C TRP A 135 9.30 1.77 -2.62
N ASN A 136 10.59 2.08 -2.52
CA ASN A 136 11.13 2.80 -1.37
C ASN A 136 10.55 4.22 -1.26
N PRO A 137 10.52 5.05 -2.33
CA PRO A 137 9.92 6.38 -2.27
C PRO A 137 8.43 6.35 -1.89
N LEU A 138 7.66 5.35 -2.35
CA LEU A 138 6.25 5.18 -1.96
C LEU A 138 6.10 5.00 -0.45
N LEU A 139 6.81 4.03 0.14
CA LEU A 139 6.72 3.73 1.57
C LEU A 139 7.23 4.92 2.40
N THR A 140 8.37 5.48 2.02
CA THR A 140 8.98 6.58 2.78
C THR A 140 8.20 7.89 2.68
N GLY A 141 7.71 8.24 1.49
CA GLY A 141 6.88 9.43 1.27
C GLY A 141 5.56 9.37 2.04
N LEU A 142 4.90 8.22 2.07
CA LEU A 142 3.69 8.02 2.89
C LEU A 142 4.00 8.13 4.39
N GLY A 143 5.07 7.52 4.89
CA GLY A 143 5.40 7.64 6.31
C GLY A 143 5.83 9.04 6.72
N GLN A 144 6.48 9.81 5.84
CA GLN A 144 6.75 11.23 6.04
C GLN A 144 5.45 12.04 6.11
N LEU A 145 4.48 11.77 5.23
CA LEU A 145 3.15 12.40 5.28
C LEU A 145 2.47 12.13 6.63
N PHE A 146 2.44 10.86 7.06
CA PHE A 146 1.81 10.49 8.33
C PHE A 146 2.52 11.06 9.55
N ALA A 147 3.85 11.21 9.51
CA ALA A 147 4.62 11.84 10.58
C ALA A 147 4.27 13.34 10.77
N GLN A 148 3.74 14.02 9.74
CA GLN A 148 3.21 15.37 9.89
C GLN A 148 1.90 15.44 10.69
N ILE A 149 1.17 14.32 10.77
CA ILE A 149 -0.10 14.20 11.51
C ILE A 149 0.18 13.69 12.92
N LYS A 150 0.97 12.62 13.03
CA LYS A 150 1.38 12.00 14.28
C LYS A 150 2.90 11.89 14.30
N PRO A 151 3.59 12.86 14.94
CA PRO A 151 5.05 12.85 15.02
C PRO A 151 5.58 11.54 15.63
N THR A 152 6.61 10.98 14.99
CA THR A 152 7.33 9.79 15.45
C THR A 152 8.75 9.83 14.91
N GLN A 153 9.67 9.12 15.58
CA GLN A 153 11.02 8.90 15.08
C GLN A 153 11.09 7.76 14.07
N GLN A 154 10.20 6.77 14.21
CA GLN A 154 10.15 5.62 13.31
C GLN A 154 8.73 5.11 13.08
N TRP A 155 8.56 4.44 11.94
CA TRP A 155 7.39 3.62 11.63
C TRP A 155 7.76 2.14 11.55
N PHE A 156 6.86 1.29 12.02
CA PHE A 156 6.84 -0.14 11.72
C PHE A 156 5.76 -0.36 10.66
N ILE A 157 6.17 -0.77 9.48
CA ILE A 157 5.31 -0.83 8.30
C ILE A 157 5.06 -2.30 7.97
N GLU A 158 3.81 -2.66 7.71
CA GLU A 158 3.45 -3.91 7.05
C GLU A 158 2.88 -3.59 5.67
N ALA A 159 3.44 -4.21 4.64
CA ALA A 159 2.95 -4.10 3.28
C ALA A 159 2.21 -5.39 2.93
N HIS A 160 0.99 -5.23 2.41
CA HIS A 160 0.16 -6.35 1.98
C HIS A 160 -0.19 -6.19 0.50
N GLN A 161 0.28 -7.12 -0.32
CA GLN A 161 -0.06 -7.19 -1.72
C GLN A 161 -1.26 -8.13 -1.86
N PHE A 162 -2.34 -7.68 -2.50
CA PHE A 162 -3.55 -8.48 -2.67
C PHE A 162 -4.08 -8.41 -4.10
N ARG A 163 -4.61 -9.54 -4.56
CA ARG A 163 -5.56 -9.62 -5.68
C ARG A 163 -6.82 -10.31 -5.18
N ILE A 164 -7.97 -9.75 -5.53
CA ILE A 164 -9.28 -10.36 -5.32
C ILE A 164 -9.84 -10.75 -6.68
N ASP A 165 -10.18 -12.02 -6.84
CA ASP A 165 -10.82 -12.57 -8.03
C ASP A 165 -12.30 -12.83 -7.76
N THR A 166 -13.16 -12.47 -8.71
CA THR A 166 -14.62 -12.67 -8.61
C THR A 166 -15.11 -13.92 -9.32
N GLN A 167 -14.23 -14.66 -10.00
CA GLN A 167 -14.57 -15.88 -10.74
C GLN A 167 -15.03 -17.03 -9.82
N GLY A 168 -14.66 -17.01 -8.53
CA GLY A 168 -15.07 -18.02 -7.56
C GLY A 168 -15.32 -17.43 -6.17
N GLY A 169 -16.57 -17.47 -5.70
CA GLY A 169 -16.98 -16.98 -4.39
C GLY A 169 -18.06 -15.89 -4.46
N VAL A 170 -18.77 -15.68 -3.36
CA VAL A 170 -19.72 -14.56 -3.23
C VAL A 170 -19.05 -13.48 -2.40
N GLY A 171 -18.76 -12.33 -3.02
CA GLY A 171 -18.27 -11.16 -2.29
C GLY A 171 -19.28 -10.75 -1.23
N ARG A 172 -18.94 -10.98 0.05
CA ARG A 172 -19.73 -10.50 1.18
C ARG A 172 -19.02 -9.30 1.79
N PRO A 173 -19.75 -8.24 2.20
CA PRO A 173 -19.15 -7.18 2.99
C PRO A 173 -18.43 -7.77 4.21
N THR A 174 -17.23 -7.25 4.51
CA THR A 174 -16.58 -7.54 5.80
C THR A 174 -17.57 -7.18 6.91
N PRO A 175 -17.92 -8.10 7.84
CA PRO A 175 -18.93 -7.82 8.85
C PRO A 175 -18.51 -6.72 9.83
#